data_AF-A0A2T1G348-F1
#
_entry.id   AF-A0A2T1G348-F1
#
_cell.length_a   1.000
_cell.length_b   1.000
_cell.length_c   1.000
_cell.angle_alpha   90.00
_cell.angle_beta   90.00
_cell.angle_gamma   90.00
#
_symmetry.space_group_name_H-M   'P 1'
#
loop_
_entity.id
_entity.type
_entity.pdbx_description
1 polymer ?
#
loop_
_entity_poly.entity_id
_entity_poly.type
_entity_poly.pdbx_seq_one_letter_code
_entity_poly.pdbx_strand_id
1 'polypeptide(L)'
;MKIQVANEHLETLYKDVWELVYPHVATKNTGVLYQVIHILLEAEKSTADDICTATRINKNASLNDDERIAGDKLLMEKPNVLDQLLKQNWLNQKMTKLNHRNNPDMETVVWLVFIGSLLVGAAVCIQYINRKSNARNLRGNARNLKPDSLPSLPPEPITAALCLVVPASVIIDLRDKRPNSFTDNSLEFSDLKTLIDNASYFLCTDVENAASKELVLEMATNEDIPTNSNREVYIRIDINQGQEMIDKESPYILKRNLPNSGQRIIQKYACLRNLSGLENFNRI
;
A
#
# COMPACT_ATOMS: atom_id res chain seq x y z
N MET A 1 23.60 -15.64 11.36
CA MET A 1 23.67 -14.59 10.32
C MET A 1 22.29 -14.09 9.86
N LYS A 2 21.26 -14.92 9.62
CA LYS A 2 19.92 -14.45 9.19
C LYS A 2 19.12 -13.64 10.22
N ILE A 3 19.28 -13.92 11.52
CA ILE A 3 18.56 -13.21 12.60
C ILE A 3 19.06 -11.76 12.75
N GLN A 4 20.33 -11.50 12.44
CA GLN A 4 20.95 -10.19 12.62
C GLN A 4 20.47 -9.18 11.57
N VAL A 5 20.36 -9.61 10.31
CA VAL A 5 19.87 -8.77 9.19
C VAL A 5 18.38 -8.40 9.36
N ALA A 6 17.55 -9.32 9.86
CA ALA A 6 16.15 -9.04 10.14
C ALA A 6 15.97 -7.96 11.24
N ASN A 7 16.89 -7.96 12.22
CA ASN A 7 16.87 -7.01 13.32
C ASN A 7 17.29 -5.60 12.86
N GLU A 8 18.29 -5.50 11.96
CA GLU A 8 18.75 -4.23 11.37
C GLU A 8 17.67 -3.56 10.49
N HIS A 9 16.87 -4.36 9.78
CA HIS A 9 15.78 -3.85 8.94
C HIS A 9 14.62 -3.29 9.79
N LEU A 10 14.23 -4.00 10.85
CA LEU A 10 13.20 -3.54 11.78
C LEU A 10 13.62 -2.25 12.52
N GLU A 11 14.90 -2.15 12.88
CA GLU A 11 15.48 -0.95 13.50
C GLU A 11 15.41 0.26 12.58
N THR A 12 15.73 0.07 11.29
CA THR A 12 15.65 1.14 10.28
C THR A 12 14.21 1.61 10.09
N LEU A 13 13.26 0.68 9.98
CA LEU A 13 11.84 1.00 9.85
C LEU A 13 11.30 1.76 11.07
N TYR A 14 11.66 1.33 12.28
CA TYR A 14 11.22 2.03 13.49
C TYR A 14 11.84 3.43 13.59
N LYS A 15 13.10 3.59 13.16
CA LYS A 15 13.75 4.89 13.11
C LYS A 15 13.03 5.86 12.16
N ASP A 16 12.66 5.40 10.98
CA ASP A 16 11.94 6.23 10.00
C ASP A 16 10.57 6.64 10.52
N VAL A 17 9.83 5.70 11.14
CA VAL A 17 8.57 5.98 11.83
C VAL A 17 8.76 7.01 12.95
N TRP A 18 9.80 6.85 13.77
CA TRP A 18 10.09 7.77 14.86
C TRP A 18 10.41 9.18 14.34
N GLU A 19 11.21 9.30 13.29
CA GLU A 19 11.56 10.59 12.69
C GLU A 19 10.37 11.31 12.07
N LEU A 20 9.42 10.56 11.50
CA LEU A 20 8.17 11.09 10.98
C LEU A 20 7.23 11.56 12.10
N VAL A 21 7.04 10.74 13.12
CA VAL A 21 5.99 10.92 14.13
C VAL A 21 6.42 11.85 15.26
N TYR A 22 7.64 11.70 15.78
CA TYR A 22 8.11 12.37 16.99
C TYR A 22 7.94 13.90 16.96
N PRO A 23 8.28 14.64 15.89
CA PRO A 23 8.14 16.10 15.86
C PRO A 23 6.71 16.59 16.13
N HIS A 24 5.71 15.76 15.84
CA HIS A 24 4.29 16.09 15.94
C HIS A 24 3.67 15.71 17.29
N VAL A 25 4.33 14.85 18.06
CA VAL A 25 3.83 14.33 19.34
C VAL A 25 4.69 14.71 20.54
N ALA A 26 5.93 15.18 20.32
CA ALA A 26 6.89 15.48 21.39
C ALA A 26 6.43 16.53 22.41
N THR A 27 5.55 17.45 22.01
CA THR A 27 5.02 18.52 22.87
C THR A 27 3.55 18.32 23.24
N LYS A 28 2.96 17.18 22.87
CA LYS A 28 1.55 16.91 23.10
C LYS A 28 1.37 16.08 24.36
N ASN A 29 0.41 16.50 25.18
CA ASN A 29 0.02 15.78 26.40
C ASN A 29 -1.34 15.07 26.23
N THR A 30 -1.95 15.18 25.05
CA THR A 30 -3.25 14.58 24.72
C THR A 30 -3.28 14.06 23.29
N GLY A 31 -4.05 12.98 23.09
CA GLY A 31 -4.34 12.36 21.80
C GLY A 31 -3.09 11.86 21.08
N VAL A 32 -2.06 11.44 21.82
CA VAL A 32 -0.78 11.06 21.22
C VAL A 32 -0.97 9.83 20.36
N LEU A 33 -1.67 8.81 20.89
CA LEU A 33 -1.88 7.57 20.14
C LEU A 33 -2.77 7.79 18.90
N TYR A 34 -3.80 8.65 19.02
CA TYR A 34 -4.62 9.09 17.89
C TYR A 34 -3.77 9.75 16.79
N GLN A 35 -2.89 10.67 17.18
CA GLN A 35 -2.04 11.41 16.25
C GLN A 35 -1.04 10.49 15.54
N VAL A 36 -0.44 9.53 16.26
CA VAL A 36 0.48 8.55 15.68
C VAL A 36 -0.20 7.79 14.54
N ILE A 37 -1.40 7.25 14.79
CA ILE A 37 -2.15 6.46 13.80
C ILE A 37 -2.48 7.31 12.56
N HIS A 38 -2.96 8.54 12.76
CA HIS A 38 -3.29 9.44 11.65
C HIS A 38 -2.09 9.94 10.85
N ILE A 39 -0.90 10.05 11.46
CA ILE A 39 0.33 10.38 10.73
C ILE A 39 0.77 9.18 9.88
N LEU A 40 0.74 7.97 10.44
CA LEU A 40 1.14 6.75 9.73
C LEU A 40 0.19 6.38 8.58
N LEU A 41 -1.08 6.75 8.69
CA LEU A 41 -2.11 6.50 7.69
C LEU A 41 -2.63 7.80 7.07
N GLU A 42 -1.75 8.79 6.86
CA GLU A 42 -2.14 10.09 6.29
C GLU A 42 -2.88 9.95 4.95
N ALA A 43 -2.44 9.00 4.11
CA ALA A 43 -3.06 8.67 2.83
C ALA A 43 -4.37 7.88 2.96
N GLU A 44 -4.61 7.21 4.09
CA GLU A 44 -5.74 6.30 4.32
C GLU A 44 -6.52 6.69 5.59
N LYS A 45 -7.05 7.92 5.60
CA LYS A 45 -7.74 8.49 6.78
C LYS A 45 -8.89 7.63 7.29
N SER A 46 -9.65 6.97 6.40
CA SER A 46 -10.73 6.06 6.80
C SER A 46 -10.22 4.87 7.60
N THR A 47 -9.08 4.29 7.21
CA THR A 47 -8.44 3.20 7.96
C THR A 47 -7.99 3.67 9.33
N ALA A 48 -7.46 4.89 9.44
CA ALA A 48 -7.09 5.50 10.72
C ALA A 48 -8.30 5.70 11.64
N ASP A 49 -9.40 6.22 11.10
CA ASP A 49 -10.66 6.44 11.84
C ASP A 49 -11.29 5.12 12.30
N ASP A 50 -11.24 4.08 11.47
CA ASP A 50 -11.73 2.74 11.80
C ASP A 50 -10.95 2.12 12.96
N ILE A 51 -9.61 2.21 12.91
CA ILE A 51 -8.74 1.74 14.01
C ILE A 51 -9.09 2.49 15.29
N CYS A 52 -9.16 3.83 15.23
CA CYS A 52 -9.43 4.65 16.41
C CYS A 52 -10.81 4.36 16.99
N THR A 53 -11.82 4.16 16.15
CA THR A 53 -13.19 3.84 16.58
C THR A 53 -13.26 2.45 17.21
N ALA A 54 -12.66 1.44 16.58
CA ALA A 54 -12.66 0.07 17.06
C ALA A 54 -11.95 -0.08 18.42
N THR A 55 -10.85 0.64 18.60
CA THR A 55 -10.02 0.61 19.83
C THR A 55 -10.48 1.64 20.89
N ARG A 56 -11.37 2.57 20.50
CA ARG A 56 -11.82 3.73 21.29
C ARG A 56 -10.69 4.71 21.64
N ILE A 57 -9.72 4.86 20.74
CA ILE A 57 -8.67 5.88 20.83
C ILE A 57 -9.27 7.23 20.46
N ASN A 58 -8.95 8.27 21.24
CA ASN A 58 -9.57 9.59 21.10
C ASN A 58 -8.52 10.68 20.92
N LYS A 59 -8.77 11.62 20.01
CA LYS A 59 -7.95 12.82 19.78
C LYS A 59 -7.71 13.70 21.02
N ASN A 60 -8.57 13.58 22.04
CA ASN A 60 -8.49 14.33 23.29
C ASN A 60 -8.11 13.46 24.50
N ALA A 61 -7.76 12.18 24.29
CA ALA A 61 -7.36 11.29 25.38
C ALA A 61 -6.13 11.83 26.11
N SER A 62 -6.06 11.70 27.44
CA SER A 62 -4.80 12.00 28.15
C SER A 62 -3.74 10.92 27.88
N LEU A 63 -2.46 11.20 28.13
CA LEU A 63 -1.40 10.17 28.05
C LEU A 63 -1.73 8.92 28.88
N ASN A 64 -2.30 9.10 30.07
CA ASN A 64 -2.71 8.01 30.95
C ASN A 64 -3.91 7.22 30.39
N ASP A 65 -4.84 7.90 29.70
CA ASP A 65 -5.93 7.20 29.01
C ASP A 65 -5.42 6.38 27.82
N ASP A 66 -4.50 6.94 27.03
CA ASP A 66 -3.84 6.23 25.93
C ASP A 66 -3.04 5.03 26.44
N GLU A 67 -2.31 5.18 27.55
CA GLU A 67 -1.56 4.09 28.20
C GLU A 67 -2.48 3.00 28.74
N ARG A 68 -3.59 3.37 29.39
CA ARG A 68 -4.60 2.40 29.85
C ARG A 68 -5.27 1.67 28.68
N ILE A 69 -5.57 2.35 27.58
CA ILE A 69 -6.10 1.71 26.38
C ILE A 69 -5.08 0.70 25.82
N ALA A 70 -3.79 1.06 25.80
CA ALA A 70 -2.73 0.15 25.37
C ALA A 70 -2.56 -1.07 26.29
N GLY A 71 -2.55 -0.87 27.60
CA GLY A 71 -2.40 -1.94 28.59
C GLY A 71 -3.62 -2.85 28.69
N ASP A 72 -4.79 -2.29 29.00
CA ASP A 72 -5.98 -3.05 29.37
C ASP A 72 -6.70 -3.68 28.16
N LYS A 73 -6.70 -3.00 27.01
CA LYS A 73 -7.49 -3.45 25.85
C LYS A 73 -6.67 -4.13 24.77
N LEU A 74 -5.43 -3.71 24.57
CA LEU A 74 -4.54 -4.31 23.57
C LEU A 74 -3.70 -5.44 24.17
N LEU A 75 -3.84 -5.71 25.48
CA LEU A 75 -3.10 -6.73 26.24
C LEU A 75 -1.59 -6.61 26.05
N MET A 76 -1.11 -5.38 25.82
CA MET A 76 0.31 -5.07 25.72
C MET A 76 0.73 -4.44 27.03
N GLU A 77 1.12 -5.28 27.99
CA GLU A 77 1.84 -4.79 29.18
C GLU A 77 3.06 -4.02 28.71
N LYS A 78 3.33 -2.85 29.32
CA LYS A 78 4.52 -2.06 29.05
C LYS A 78 5.76 -2.94 29.30
N PRO A 79 6.42 -3.48 28.26
CA PRO A 79 7.34 -4.56 28.45
C PRO A 79 8.71 -3.99 28.77
N ASN A 80 9.56 -4.82 29.38
CA ASN A 80 11.02 -4.64 29.39
C ASN A 80 11.63 -4.58 27.95
N VAL A 81 10.81 -4.74 26.90
CA VAL A 81 11.15 -4.54 25.49
C VAL A 81 11.44 -3.06 25.21
N LEU A 82 10.84 -2.13 25.96
CA LEU A 82 11.26 -0.73 25.90
C LEU A 82 12.74 -0.62 26.34
N ASP A 83 13.14 -1.35 27.37
CA ASP A 83 14.52 -1.43 27.83
C ASP A 83 15.45 -2.06 26.76
N GLN A 84 14.92 -2.95 25.90
CA GLN A 84 15.63 -3.56 24.77
C GLN A 84 15.73 -2.65 23.53
N LEU A 85 14.66 -1.91 23.21
CA LEU A 85 14.63 -0.85 22.19
C LEU A 85 15.49 0.34 22.59
N LEU A 86 15.45 0.74 23.86
CA LEU A 86 16.29 1.78 24.44
C LEU A 86 17.76 1.32 24.45
N LYS A 87 18.07 0.07 24.81
CA LYS A 87 19.43 -0.51 24.68
C LYS A 87 20.00 -0.45 23.27
N GLN A 88 19.21 -0.19 22.22
CA GLN A 88 19.76 0.21 20.94
C GLN A 88 20.39 1.60 21.04
N ASN A 89 21.71 1.67 20.85
CA ASN A 89 22.55 2.85 21.10
C ASN A 89 22.01 4.17 20.50
N TRP A 90 21.28 4.13 19.38
CA TRP A 90 20.77 5.34 18.74
C TRP A 90 19.58 5.97 19.47
N LEU A 91 18.64 5.16 19.98
CA LEU A 91 17.50 5.65 20.77
C LEU A 91 18.01 6.22 22.08
N ASN A 92 18.91 5.52 22.78
CA ASN A 92 19.55 6.04 23.97
C ASN A 92 20.34 7.34 23.71
N GLN A 93 21.07 7.46 22.60
CA GLN A 93 21.82 8.68 22.26
C GLN A 93 20.89 9.86 21.90
N LYS A 94 19.74 9.59 21.27
CA LYS A 94 18.74 10.60 20.91
C LYS A 94 17.91 11.01 22.15
N MET A 95 17.49 10.03 22.95
CA MET A 95 16.79 10.19 24.24
C MET A 95 17.65 10.93 25.26
N THR A 96 18.95 10.65 25.38
CA THR A 96 19.85 11.39 26.29
C THR A 96 20.04 12.85 25.87
N LYS A 97 20.14 13.14 24.57
CA LYS A 97 20.13 14.52 24.03
C LYS A 97 18.79 15.24 24.28
N LEU A 98 17.68 14.50 24.25
CA LEU A 98 16.33 15.04 24.45
C LEU A 98 15.93 15.13 25.94
N ASN A 99 16.49 14.30 26.82
CA ASN A 99 16.30 14.33 28.28
C ASN A 99 16.90 15.57 28.95
N HIS A 100 17.83 16.28 28.28
CA HIS A 100 18.20 17.64 28.69
C HIS A 100 17.06 18.67 28.54
N ARG A 101 15.95 18.26 27.91
CA ARG A 101 14.75 19.05 27.67
C ARG A 101 13.57 18.50 28.49
N ASN A 102 13.75 18.38 29.82
CA ASN A 102 12.72 18.22 30.86
C ASN A 102 11.33 17.69 30.42
N ASN A 103 11.22 16.48 29.87
CA ASN A 103 9.92 15.89 29.59
C ASN A 103 9.80 14.52 30.27
N PRO A 104 9.15 14.43 31.45
CA PRO A 104 9.09 13.21 32.26
C PRO A 104 8.32 12.06 31.57
N ASP A 105 7.51 12.37 30.54
CA ASP A 105 6.63 11.40 29.88
C ASP A 105 7.19 10.85 28.56
N MET A 106 8.48 11.07 28.27
CA MET A 106 9.09 10.66 27.00
C MET A 106 9.07 9.14 26.80
N GLU A 107 9.23 8.39 27.88
CA GLU A 107 9.11 6.93 27.88
C GLU A 107 7.70 6.47 27.43
N THR A 108 6.67 7.15 27.93
CA THR A 108 5.28 6.91 27.56
C THR A 108 5.02 7.25 26.10
N VAL A 109 5.59 8.34 25.58
CA VAL A 109 5.47 8.70 24.16
C VAL A 109 6.14 7.65 23.25
N VAL A 110 7.34 7.16 23.60
CA VAL A 110 8.01 6.08 22.85
C VAL A 110 7.13 4.83 22.80
N TRP A 111 6.58 4.46 23.95
CA TRP A 111 5.68 3.33 24.07
C TRP A 111 4.43 3.49 23.19
N LEU A 112 3.77 4.66 23.23
CA LEU A 112 2.58 4.93 22.41
C LEU A 112 2.88 4.93 20.91
N VAL A 113 4.05 5.43 20.48
CA VAL A 113 4.47 5.36 19.06
C VAL A 113 4.61 3.89 18.62
N PHE A 114 5.19 3.05 19.47
CA PHE A 114 5.33 1.62 19.20
C PHE A 114 3.96 0.93 19.09
N ILE A 115 3.06 1.19 20.03
CA ILE A 115 1.68 0.67 20.00
C ILE A 115 0.93 1.13 18.75
N GLY A 116 0.99 2.42 18.41
CA GLY A 116 0.34 2.94 17.20
C GLY A 116 0.86 2.28 15.93
N SER A 117 2.16 2.03 15.84
CA SER A 117 2.78 1.30 14.72
C SER A 117 2.27 -0.14 14.63
N LEU A 118 2.15 -0.84 15.77
CA LEU A 118 1.61 -2.20 15.81
C LEU A 118 0.14 -2.25 15.40
N LEU A 119 -0.67 -1.28 15.83
CA LEU A 119 -2.08 -1.18 15.45
C LEU A 119 -2.25 -1.00 13.94
N VAL A 120 -1.47 -0.11 13.34
CA VAL A 120 -1.45 0.11 11.89
C VAL A 120 -1.02 -1.17 11.16
N GLY A 121 0.09 -1.79 11.59
CA GLY A 121 0.57 -3.04 11.00
C GLY A 121 -0.44 -4.20 11.12
N ALA A 122 -1.12 -4.31 12.26
CA ALA A 122 -2.16 -5.30 12.48
C ALA A 122 -3.39 -5.03 11.60
N ALA A 123 -3.82 -3.77 11.46
CA ALA A 123 -4.92 -3.40 10.59
C ALA A 123 -4.64 -3.76 9.13
N VAL A 124 -3.44 -3.46 8.62
CA VAL A 124 -3.01 -3.84 7.27
C VAL A 124 -3.01 -5.38 7.13
N CYS A 125 -2.50 -6.11 8.13
CA CYS A 125 -2.54 -7.57 8.13
C CYS A 125 -3.97 -8.14 8.15
N ILE A 126 -4.87 -7.58 8.96
CA ILE A 126 -6.28 -8.01 9.05
C ILE A 126 -6.99 -7.73 7.73
N GLN A 127 -6.79 -6.56 7.13
CA GLN A 127 -7.32 -6.24 5.81
C GLN A 127 -6.83 -7.25 4.77
N TYR A 128 -5.53 -7.57 4.78
CA TYR A 128 -4.96 -8.58 3.90
C TYR A 128 -5.58 -9.98 4.10
N ILE A 129 -5.76 -10.43 5.35
CA ILE A 129 -6.37 -11.72 5.66
C ILE A 129 -7.84 -11.77 5.26
N ASN A 130 -8.62 -10.72 5.57
CA ASN A 130 -10.03 -10.63 5.21
C ASN A 130 -10.23 -10.64 3.70
N ARG A 131 -9.38 -9.92 2.95
CA ARG A 131 -9.38 -9.96 1.48
C ARG A 131 -9.10 -11.38 0.96
N LYS A 132 -8.11 -12.07 1.52
CA LYS A 132 -7.79 -13.47 1.16
C LYS A 132 -8.90 -14.47 1.52
N SER A 133 -9.60 -14.26 2.63
CA SER A 133 -10.74 -15.09 3.06
C SER A 133 -11.96 -14.88 2.17
N ASN A 134 -12.30 -13.63 1.88
CA ASN A 134 -13.43 -13.26 1.03
C ASN A 134 -13.23 -13.76 -0.42
N ALA A 135 -12.01 -13.69 -0.95
CA ALA A 135 -11.66 -14.28 -2.25
C ALA A 135 -11.86 -15.81 -2.29
N ARG A 136 -11.65 -16.53 -1.17
CA ARG A 136 -11.93 -17.97 -1.09
C ARG A 136 -13.42 -18.29 -1.00
N ASN A 137 -14.21 -17.48 -0.27
CA ASN A 137 -15.65 -17.68 -0.12
C ASN A 137 -16.42 -17.41 -1.44
N LEU A 138 -15.99 -16.42 -2.22
CA LEU A 138 -16.52 -16.15 -3.56
C LEU A 138 -16.27 -17.32 -4.53
N ARG A 139 -15.12 -18.01 -4.40
CA ARG A 139 -14.77 -19.18 -5.21
C ARG A 139 -15.53 -20.46 -4.82
N GLY A 140 -16.03 -20.54 -3.59
CA GLY A 140 -16.82 -21.67 -3.07
C GLY A 140 -18.31 -21.63 -3.46
N ASN A 141 -18.90 -20.43 -3.52
CA ASN A 141 -20.33 -20.26 -3.82
C ASN A 141 -20.67 -20.31 -5.33
N ALA A 142 -19.67 -20.25 -6.23
CA ALA A 142 -19.88 -20.29 -7.68
C ALA A 142 -20.26 -21.69 -8.25
N ARG A 143 -20.38 -22.73 -7.42
CA ARG A 143 -20.74 -24.10 -7.87
C ARG A 143 -22.20 -24.50 -7.70
N ASN A 144 -23.02 -23.68 -7.05
CA ASN A 144 -24.43 -23.98 -6.88
C ASN A 144 -25.25 -22.72 -7.15
N LEU A 145 -25.66 -22.47 -8.40
CA LEU A 145 -26.85 -21.70 -8.73
C LEU A 145 -27.19 -21.94 -10.21
N LYS A 146 -28.36 -22.55 -10.45
CA LYS A 146 -29.00 -22.69 -11.76
C LYS A 146 -29.49 -21.32 -12.24
N PRO A 147 -29.54 -21.04 -13.56
CA PRO A 147 -29.98 -19.76 -14.08
C PRO A 147 -31.50 -19.75 -14.27
N ASP A 148 -32.20 -18.76 -13.72
CA ASP A 148 -33.50 -18.32 -14.23
C ASP A 148 -33.63 -16.79 -14.12
N SER A 149 -33.74 -16.17 -15.30
CA SER A 149 -34.35 -14.87 -15.67
C SER A 149 -33.99 -13.56 -14.90
N LEU A 150 -33.40 -12.63 -15.67
CA LEU A 150 -33.16 -11.20 -15.43
C LEU A 150 -34.45 -10.34 -15.40
N PRO A 151 -34.43 -9.12 -14.78
CA PRO A 151 -34.09 -7.89 -15.53
C PRO A 151 -33.17 -6.84 -14.83
N SER A 152 -32.24 -6.30 -15.63
CA SER A 152 -31.43 -5.04 -15.62
C SER A 152 -30.85 -4.38 -14.34
N LEU A 153 -29.50 -4.46 -14.26
CA LEU A 153 -28.39 -3.60 -13.73
C LEU A 153 -28.58 -2.57 -12.60
N PRO A 154 -27.63 -2.54 -11.62
CA PRO A 154 -26.34 -1.79 -11.75
C PRO A 154 -25.12 -2.45 -11.06
N PRO A 155 -23.91 -1.84 -11.05
CA PRO A 155 -23.03 -1.44 -12.15
C PRO A 155 -22.14 -2.62 -12.63
N GLU A 156 -21.64 -2.57 -13.87
CA GLU A 156 -20.65 -3.54 -14.34
C GLU A 156 -19.39 -3.46 -13.47
N PRO A 157 -18.99 -4.54 -12.78
CA PRO A 157 -17.86 -4.46 -11.88
C PRO A 157 -16.59 -4.19 -12.69
N ILE A 158 -15.82 -3.20 -12.25
CA ILE A 158 -14.43 -3.03 -12.66
C ILE A 158 -13.69 -4.22 -12.07
N THR A 159 -13.20 -5.11 -12.91
CA THR A 159 -12.74 -6.43 -12.44
C THR A 159 -11.28 -6.70 -12.64
N ALA A 160 -10.60 -6.02 -13.55
CA ALA A 160 -9.21 -6.34 -13.88
C ALA A 160 -8.34 -5.09 -13.87
N ALA A 161 -7.26 -5.16 -13.11
CA ALA A 161 -6.12 -4.27 -13.20
C ALA A 161 -5.03 -4.97 -14.01
N LEU A 162 -4.71 -4.39 -15.17
CA LEU A 162 -3.58 -4.78 -15.97
C LEU A 162 -2.38 -3.91 -15.58
N CYS A 163 -1.39 -4.57 -14.98
CA CYS A 163 -0.13 -3.99 -14.57
C CYS A 163 0.92 -4.37 -15.62
N LEU A 164 1.58 -3.38 -16.21
CA LEU A 164 2.62 -3.59 -17.21
C LEU A 164 3.91 -2.88 -16.78
N VAL A 165 5.04 -3.49 -17.12
CA VAL A 165 6.36 -2.85 -17.04
C VAL A 165 6.87 -2.71 -18.45
N VAL A 166 7.01 -1.48 -18.91
CA VAL A 166 7.39 -1.14 -20.29
C VAL A 166 8.58 -0.18 -20.29
N PRO A 167 9.43 -0.17 -21.34
CA PRO A 167 10.46 0.84 -21.49
C PRO A 167 9.86 2.26 -21.52
N ALA A 168 10.52 3.22 -20.88
CA ALA A 168 10.07 4.62 -20.85
C ALA A 168 9.86 5.22 -22.24
N SER A 169 10.65 4.82 -23.24
CA SER A 169 10.48 5.25 -24.64
C SER A 169 9.09 4.97 -25.18
N VAL A 170 8.46 3.84 -24.81
CA VAL A 170 7.12 3.47 -25.26
C VAL A 170 6.07 4.43 -24.68
N ILE A 171 6.23 4.83 -23.42
CA ILE A 171 5.34 5.77 -22.74
C ILE A 171 5.52 7.18 -23.29
N ILE A 172 6.76 7.59 -23.56
CA ILE A 172 7.08 8.88 -24.18
C ILE A 172 6.47 8.95 -25.60
N ASP A 173 6.68 7.92 -26.42
CA ASP A 173 6.10 7.84 -27.77
C ASP A 173 4.56 7.92 -27.74
N LEU A 174 3.91 7.27 -26.77
CA LEU A 174 2.47 7.34 -26.59
C LEU A 174 2.01 8.75 -26.19
N ARG A 175 2.75 9.40 -25.28
CA ARG A 175 2.46 10.77 -24.84
C ARG A 175 2.60 11.76 -25.99
N ASP A 176 3.63 11.62 -26.81
CA ASP A 176 3.91 12.50 -27.94
C ASP A 176 2.88 12.33 -29.06
N LYS A 177 2.47 11.09 -29.36
CA LYS A 177 1.44 10.80 -30.37
C LYS A 177 0.04 11.19 -29.91
N ARG A 178 -0.24 11.04 -28.61
CA ARG A 178 -1.57 11.19 -28.01
C ARG A 178 -1.49 11.78 -26.60
N PRO A 179 -1.27 13.10 -26.49
CA PRO A 179 -1.12 13.75 -25.19
C PRO A 179 -2.38 13.60 -24.30
N ASN A 180 -3.56 13.55 -24.92
CA ASN A 180 -4.84 13.49 -24.20
C ASN A 180 -5.06 12.13 -23.48
N SER A 181 -4.40 11.05 -23.90
CA SER A 181 -4.59 9.72 -23.28
C SER A 181 -4.12 9.68 -21.82
N PHE A 182 -3.13 10.50 -21.48
CA PHE A 182 -2.59 10.62 -20.11
C PHE A 182 -3.23 11.74 -19.31
N THR A 183 -3.86 12.74 -19.95
CA THR A 183 -4.60 13.80 -19.24
C THR A 183 -6.00 13.34 -18.87
N ASP A 184 -6.66 12.61 -19.77
CA ASP A 184 -8.04 12.13 -19.59
C ASP A 184 -8.06 10.73 -18.99
N ASN A 185 -6.87 10.19 -18.68
CA ASN A 185 -6.63 8.84 -18.17
C ASN A 185 -7.34 7.76 -19.00
N SER A 186 -7.60 7.99 -20.29
CA SER A 186 -8.34 7.07 -21.15
C SER A 186 -7.43 6.53 -22.24
N LEU A 187 -7.34 5.20 -22.33
CA LEU A 187 -6.46 4.54 -23.29
C LEU A 187 -7.26 3.86 -24.41
N GLU A 188 -6.89 4.14 -25.66
CA GLU A 188 -7.46 3.43 -26.80
C GLU A 188 -7.00 1.96 -26.84
N PHE A 189 -7.81 1.12 -27.50
CA PHE A 189 -7.53 -0.31 -27.64
C PHE A 189 -6.20 -0.61 -28.35
N SER A 190 -5.85 0.19 -29.37
CA SER A 190 -4.57 0.05 -30.09
C SER A 190 -3.37 0.32 -29.19
N ASP A 191 -3.48 1.36 -28.37
CA ASP A 191 -2.38 1.81 -27.49
C ASP A 191 -2.15 0.79 -26.38
N LEU A 192 -3.22 0.21 -25.86
CA LEU A 192 -3.13 -0.88 -24.90
C LEU A 192 -2.43 -2.11 -25.48
N LYS A 193 -2.73 -2.47 -26.73
CA LYS A 193 -2.02 -3.56 -27.41
C LYS A 193 -0.54 -3.25 -27.58
N THR A 194 -0.20 -2.02 -27.99
CA THR A 194 1.20 -1.58 -28.09
C THR A 194 1.92 -1.68 -26.75
N LEU A 195 1.28 -1.29 -25.63
CA LEU A 195 1.85 -1.45 -24.30
C LEU A 195 2.08 -2.93 -23.95
N ILE A 196 1.12 -3.81 -24.21
CA ILE A 196 1.27 -5.24 -23.95
C ILE A 196 2.39 -5.85 -24.81
N ASP A 197 2.50 -5.43 -26.07
CA ASP A 197 3.52 -5.94 -27.00
C ASP A 197 4.95 -5.53 -26.64
N ASN A 198 5.10 -4.40 -25.94
CA ASN A 198 6.41 -3.88 -25.51
C ASN A 198 6.68 -4.08 -24.02
N ALA A 199 5.83 -4.84 -23.32
CA ALA A 199 6.03 -5.09 -21.91
C ALA A 199 7.17 -6.10 -21.68
N SER A 200 8.06 -5.78 -20.74
CA SER A 200 9.07 -6.70 -20.20
C SER A 200 8.46 -7.63 -19.13
N TYR A 201 7.50 -7.10 -18.38
CA TYR A 201 6.75 -7.83 -17.35
C TYR A 201 5.28 -7.43 -17.37
N PHE A 202 4.41 -8.35 -16.97
CA PHE A 202 3.01 -8.05 -16.80
C PHE A 202 2.34 -8.87 -15.69
N LEU A 203 1.27 -8.33 -15.15
CA LEU A 203 0.37 -9.00 -14.24
C LEU A 203 -1.04 -8.51 -14.53
N CYS A 204 -1.98 -9.42 -14.76
CA CYS A 204 -3.40 -9.07 -14.79
C CYS A 204 -4.08 -9.76 -13.61
N THR A 205 -4.63 -8.96 -12.71
CA THR A 205 -5.26 -9.42 -11.49
C THR A 205 -6.44 -8.52 -11.17
N ASP A 206 -7.17 -8.78 -10.09
CA ASP A 206 -8.19 -7.86 -9.63
C ASP A 206 -7.58 -6.55 -9.08
N VAL A 207 -8.38 -5.49 -9.13
CA VAL A 207 -8.00 -4.12 -8.74
C VAL A 207 -7.42 -4.05 -7.31
N GLU A 208 -7.91 -4.88 -6.39
CA GLU A 208 -7.48 -4.91 -4.99
C GLU A 208 -6.12 -5.59 -4.82
N ASN A 209 -5.91 -6.71 -5.51
CA ASN A 209 -4.63 -7.41 -5.51
C ASN A 209 -3.54 -6.59 -6.21
N ALA A 210 -3.86 -5.88 -7.29
CA ALA A 210 -2.92 -4.99 -7.95
C ALA A 210 -2.36 -3.93 -6.99
N ALA A 211 -3.22 -3.26 -6.21
CA ALA A 211 -2.79 -2.27 -5.22
C ALA A 211 -1.81 -2.84 -4.19
N SER A 212 -2.04 -4.07 -3.75
CA SER A 212 -1.15 -4.75 -2.79
C SER A 212 0.21 -5.09 -3.41
N LYS A 213 0.23 -5.42 -4.71
CA LYS A 213 1.47 -5.69 -5.46
C LYS A 213 2.22 -4.41 -5.82
N GLU A 214 1.55 -3.27 -5.91
CA GLU A 214 2.19 -1.97 -6.12
C GLU A 214 3.03 -1.51 -4.92
N LEU A 215 2.62 -1.85 -3.69
CA LEU A 215 3.30 -1.42 -2.46
C LEU A 215 4.73 -1.97 -2.32
N VAL A 216 5.03 -3.09 -2.97
CA VAL A 216 6.36 -3.72 -2.94
C VAL A 216 7.26 -3.24 -4.08
N LEU A 217 6.76 -2.41 -5.00
CA LEU A 217 7.54 -1.86 -6.09
C LEU A 217 8.26 -0.59 -5.65
N GLU A 218 9.57 -0.52 -5.89
CA GLU A 218 10.34 0.68 -5.65
C GLU A 218 10.20 1.67 -6.82
N MET A 219 9.26 2.61 -6.70
CA MET A 219 8.98 3.63 -7.71
C MET A 219 9.72 4.96 -7.40
N ALA A 220 10.01 5.73 -8.46
CA ALA A 220 10.48 7.10 -8.31
C ALA A 220 9.39 7.99 -7.69
N THR A 221 9.78 8.88 -6.79
CA THR A 221 8.87 9.76 -6.04
C THR A 221 8.42 10.99 -6.84
N ASN A 222 9.10 11.26 -7.96
CA ASN A 222 8.81 12.39 -8.85
C ASN A 222 8.18 11.85 -10.15
N GLU A 223 7.05 12.42 -10.54
CA GLU A 223 6.14 11.93 -11.58
C GLU A 223 6.65 12.13 -13.03
N ASP A 224 7.74 12.86 -13.22
CA ASP A 224 8.27 13.09 -14.56
C ASP A 224 9.18 11.96 -15.01
N ILE A 225 8.69 11.19 -15.99
CA ILE A 225 9.51 10.30 -16.82
C ILE A 225 10.42 11.21 -17.67
N PRO A 226 11.75 11.22 -17.45
CA PRO A 226 12.64 12.04 -18.27
C PRO A 226 12.56 11.60 -19.74
N THR A 227 12.52 12.56 -20.67
CA THR A 227 12.36 12.31 -22.12
C THR A 227 13.47 11.45 -22.74
N ASN A 228 14.58 11.25 -22.04
CA ASN A 228 15.73 10.42 -22.45
C ASN A 228 15.95 9.21 -21.51
N SER A 229 14.93 8.81 -20.77
CA SER A 229 15.05 7.74 -19.78
C SER A 229 15.14 6.37 -20.48
N ASN A 230 16.17 5.60 -20.12
CA ASN A 230 16.26 4.16 -20.44
C ASN A 230 15.64 3.29 -19.33
N ARG A 231 14.88 3.89 -18.40
CA ARG A 231 14.30 3.16 -17.26
C ARG A 231 13.03 2.43 -17.68
N GLU A 232 12.75 1.36 -16.96
CA GLU A 232 11.45 0.70 -17.01
C GLU A 232 10.39 1.56 -16.28
N VAL A 233 9.20 1.59 -16.85
CA VAL A 233 8.03 2.30 -16.33
C VAL A 233 6.98 1.28 -15.99
N TYR A 234 6.52 1.34 -14.75
CA TYR A 234 5.31 0.65 -14.33
C TYR A 234 4.10 1.46 -14.78
N ILE A 235 3.10 0.80 -15.36
CA ILE A 235 1.79 1.38 -15.67
C ILE A 235 0.68 0.43 -15.22
N ARG A 236 -0.32 0.98 -14.52
CA ARG A 236 -1.53 0.28 -14.11
C ARG A 236 -2.73 0.83 -14.87
N ILE A 237 -3.46 -0.09 -15.47
CA ILE A 237 -4.62 0.20 -16.30
C ILE A 237 -5.79 -0.64 -15.79
N ASP A 238 -6.82 0.02 -15.30
CA ASP A 238 -8.06 -0.65 -14.92
C ASP A 238 -8.92 -0.84 -16.17
N ILE A 239 -9.40 -2.07 -16.38
CA ILE A 239 -10.15 -2.48 -17.56
C ILE A 239 -11.53 -2.99 -17.12
N ASN A 240 -12.57 -2.29 -17.58
CA ASN A 240 -13.95 -2.75 -17.40
C ASN A 240 -14.19 -4.02 -18.20
N GLN A 241 -14.98 -4.96 -17.65
CA GLN A 241 -15.26 -6.25 -18.28
C GLN A 241 -14.00 -7.10 -18.58
N GLY A 242 -12.89 -6.85 -17.89
CA GLY A 242 -11.62 -7.57 -18.09
C GLY A 242 -11.51 -8.91 -17.34
N GLN A 243 -12.60 -9.48 -16.82
CA GLN A 243 -12.56 -10.69 -15.96
C GLN A 243 -11.79 -11.85 -16.60
N GLU A 244 -11.92 -12.02 -17.91
CA GLU A 244 -11.26 -13.11 -18.65
C GLU A 244 -9.74 -12.93 -18.80
N MET A 245 -9.21 -11.77 -18.44
CA MET A 245 -7.78 -11.46 -18.47
C MET A 245 -7.07 -11.78 -17.15
N ILE A 246 -7.81 -11.93 -16.05
CA ILE A 246 -7.29 -12.18 -14.71
C ILE A 246 -6.53 -13.52 -14.68
N ASP A 247 -5.37 -13.50 -14.00
CA ASP A 247 -4.46 -14.63 -13.79
C ASP A 247 -3.97 -15.30 -15.09
N LYS A 248 -4.06 -14.60 -16.23
CA LYS A 248 -3.48 -15.10 -17.48
C LYS A 248 -1.97 -14.86 -17.48
N GLU A 249 -1.23 -15.91 -17.80
CA GLU A 249 0.24 -15.93 -17.79
C GLU A 249 0.86 -15.72 -19.17
N SER A 250 0.06 -15.46 -20.21
CA SER A 250 0.55 -15.21 -21.57
C SER A 250 0.04 -13.89 -22.15
N PRO A 251 0.93 -13.04 -22.75
CA PRO A 251 0.53 -11.80 -23.43
C PRO A 251 -0.42 -12.04 -24.60
N TYR A 252 -0.27 -13.18 -25.29
CA TYR A 252 -1.16 -13.55 -26.39
C TYR A 252 -2.60 -13.73 -25.89
N ILE A 253 -2.77 -14.41 -24.75
CA ILE A 253 -4.09 -14.64 -24.15
C ILE A 253 -4.68 -13.32 -23.65
N LEU A 254 -3.86 -12.45 -23.05
CA LEU A 254 -4.32 -11.12 -22.66
C LEU A 254 -4.88 -10.34 -23.85
N LYS A 255 -4.15 -10.27 -24.97
CA LYS A 255 -4.60 -9.54 -26.17
C LYS A 255 -5.87 -10.12 -26.79
N ARG A 256 -6.02 -11.45 -26.74
CA ARG A 256 -7.22 -12.14 -27.23
C ARG A 256 -8.44 -11.86 -26.36
N ASN A 257 -8.24 -11.78 -25.05
CA ASN A 257 -9.30 -11.59 -24.06
C ASN A 257 -9.52 -10.12 -23.70
N LEU A 258 -8.83 -9.19 -24.38
CA LEU A 258 -9.09 -7.77 -24.22
C LEU A 258 -10.54 -7.47 -24.64
N PRO A 259 -11.33 -6.83 -23.77
CA PRO A 259 -12.71 -6.50 -24.11
C PRO A 259 -12.73 -5.45 -25.23
N ASN A 260 -13.52 -5.70 -26.27
CA ASN A 260 -13.65 -4.80 -27.43
C ASN A 260 -14.36 -3.50 -27.02
N SER A 261 -15.40 -3.63 -26.20
CA SER A 261 -16.13 -2.54 -25.54
C SER A 261 -15.72 -2.47 -24.06
N GLY A 262 -15.43 -1.29 -23.54
CA GLY A 262 -15.06 -1.13 -22.14
C GLY A 262 -14.12 0.05 -21.94
N GLN A 263 -14.29 0.74 -20.81
CA GLN A 263 -13.38 1.81 -20.41
C GLN A 263 -12.04 1.21 -19.96
N ARG A 264 -10.95 1.86 -20.37
CA ARG A 264 -9.57 1.51 -20.02
C ARG A 264 -8.97 2.73 -19.39
N ILE A 265 -8.82 2.70 -18.08
CA ILE A 265 -8.44 3.87 -17.29
C ILE A 265 -7.02 3.70 -16.79
N ILE A 266 -6.14 4.65 -17.12
CA ILE A 266 -4.81 4.70 -16.53
C ILE A 266 -4.98 5.18 -15.08
N GLN A 267 -4.67 4.30 -14.12
CA GLN A 267 -4.72 4.65 -12.70
C GLN A 267 -3.39 5.24 -12.23
N LYS A 268 -2.30 4.71 -12.74
CA LYS A 268 -0.95 5.06 -12.28
C LYS A 268 0.07 4.74 -13.34
N TYR A 269 1.10 5.57 -13.42
CA TYR A 269 2.34 5.22 -14.08
C TYR A 269 3.52 5.89 -13.37
N ALA A 270 4.65 5.19 -13.26
CA ALA A 270 5.84 5.72 -12.60
C ALA A 270 7.10 4.97 -13.06
N CYS A 271 8.24 5.66 -13.10
CA CYS A 271 9.52 4.99 -13.31
C CYS A 271 9.85 4.07 -12.15
N LEU A 272 10.27 2.84 -12.47
CA LEU A 272 10.85 1.93 -11.49
C LEU A 272 12.30 2.33 -11.18
N ARG A 273 12.69 2.23 -9.90
CA ARG A 273 14.09 2.41 -9.46
C ARG A 273 14.92 1.16 -9.74
N ASN A 274 14.31 -0.01 -9.60
CA ASN A 274 14.87 -1.33 -9.89
C ASN A 274 13.74 -2.32 -10.20
N LEU A 275 14.08 -3.59 -10.44
CA LEU A 275 13.14 -4.66 -10.76
C LEU A 275 12.65 -5.44 -9.52
N SER A 276 12.91 -4.95 -8.31
CA SER A 276 12.47 -5.59 -7.07
C SER A 276 10.94 -5.56 -6.94
N GLY A 277 10.34 -6.63 -6.40
CA GLY A 277 8.88 -6.72 -6.24
C GLY A 277 8.15 -7.26 -7.48
N LEU A 278 8.87 -7.50 -8.58
CA LEU A 278 8.32 -8.08 -9.81
C LEU A 278 8.29 -9.62 -9.80
N GLU A 279 8.56 -10.28 -8.68
CA GLU A 279 8.60 -11.75 -8.59
C GLU A 279 7.23 -12.39 -8.85
N ASN A 280 6.16 -11.61 -8.69
CA ASN A 280 4.79 -12.03 -8.95
C ASN A 280 4.31 -11.65 -10.36
N PHE A 281 5.15 -11.03 -11.17
CA PHE A 281 4.82 -10.66 -12.54
C PHE A 281 5.31 -11.74 -13.49
N ASN A 282 4.53 -11.98 -14.54
CA ASN A 282 4.94 -12.80 -15.65
C ASN A 282 5.98 -12.04 -16.47
N ARG A 283 7.15 -12.65 -16.65
CA ARG A 283 8.19 -12.14 -17.55
C ARG A 283 7.87 -12.57 -18.97
N ILE A 284 8.04 -11.64 -19.92
CA ILE A 284 7.82 -11.87 -21.36
C ILE A 284 9.14 -12.23 -22.05
#